data_AF-A0A4Y9ZVA4-F1
#
_entry.id   AF-A0A4Y9ZVA4-F1
#
_cell.length_a   1.000
_cell.length_b   1.000
_cell.length_c   1.000
_cell.angle_alpha   90.00
_cell.angle_beta   90.00
_cell.angle_gamma   90.00
#
_symmetry.space_group_name_H-M   'P 1'
#
loop_
_entity.id
_entity.type
_entity.pdbx_description
1 polymer ?
#
loop_
_entity_poly.entity_id
_entity_poly.type
_entity_poly.pdbx_seq_one_letter_code
_entity_poly.pdbx_strand_id
1 'polypeptide(L)'
;MEGAFFSESIGGWIVPCNGTADLRFKYGDQKVPIHPLDLNSFIPANDTDPTVCYGSFVANNFGADFTGFDMLLGDGFLRNVYSL
;
A
#
# COMPACT_ATOMS: atom_id res chain seq x y z
N MET A 1 7.44 -8.84 3.44
CA MET A 1 7.98 -8.05 4.56
C MET A 1 7.85 -8.89 5.81
N GLU A 2 8.92 -9.11 6.56
CA GLU A 2 8.88 -9.91 7.79
C GLU A 2 8.04 -9.20 8.86
N GLY A 3 7.19 -9.92 9.59
CA GLY A 3 6.31 -9.36 10.63
C GLY A 3 5.03 -8.67 10.13
N ALA A 4 4.76 -8.69 8.82
CA ALA A 4 3.48 -8.22 8.29
C ALA A 4 2.39 -9.30 8.44
N PHE A 5 1.15 -8.88 8.74
CA PHE A 5 0.00 -9.78 8.85
C PHE A 5 -1.30 -9.09 8.35
N PHE A 6 -2.26 -9.89 7.90
CA PHE A 6 -3.56 -9.38 7.46
C PHE A 6 -4.49 -9.16 8.66
N SER A 7 -5.13 -8.00 8.72
CA SER A 7 -6.10 -7.64 9.76
C SER A 7 -7.49 -7.52 9.16
N GLU A 8 -8.38 -8.42 9.58
CA GLU A 8 -9.78 -8.41 9.13
C GLU A 8 -10.53 -7.16 9.60
N SER A 9 -10.16 -6.60 10.76
CA SER A 9 -10.82 -5.41 11.31
C SER A 9 -10.64 -4.15 10.46
N ILE A 10 -9.53 -4.05 9.73
CA ILE A 10 -9.28 -2.94 8.79
C ILE A 10 -9.35 -3.38 7.32
N GLY A 11 -9.57 -4.66 7.04
CA GLY A 11 -9.55 -5.22 5.68
C GLY A 11 -8.21 -5.03 4.95
N GLY A 12 -7.09 -5.03 5.68
CA GLY A 12 -5.80 -4.60 5.15
C GLY A 12 -4.60 -5.23 5.85
N TRP A 13 -3.40 -4.99 5.30
CA TRP A 13 -2.15 -5.51 5.83
C TRP A 13 -1.55 -4.55 6.84
N ILE A 14 -1.37 -5.02 8.07
CA ILE A 14 -0.52 -4.35 9.07
C ILE A 14 0.93 -4.71 8.76
N VAL A 15 1.79 -3.70 8.75
CA VAL A 15 3.20 -3.82 8.39
C VAL A 15 4.08 -3.22 9.48
N PRO A 16 5.31 -3.73 9.69
CA PRO A 16 6.28 -3.08 10.56
C PRO A 16 6.53 -1.63 10.11
N CYS A 17 6.38 -0.67 11.03
CA CYS A 17 6.59 0.75 10.74
C CYS A 17 8.03 1.08 10.29
N ASN A 18 9.01 0.32 10.78
CA ASN A 18 10.41 0.46 10.37
C ASN A 18 10.78 -0.43 9.17
N GLY A 19 9.81 -1.17 8.63
CA GLY A 19 10.00 -2.03 7.46
C GLY A 19 9.94 -1.22 6.17
N THR A 20 10.89 -1.46 5.28
CA THR A 20 10.90 -0.90 3.92
C THR A 20 10.74 -2.00 2.89
N ALA A 21 10.08 -1.71 1.78
CA ALA A 21 10.00 -2.60 0.62
C ALA A 21 10.43 -1.86 -0.65
N ASP A 22 10.94 -2.61 -1.63
CA ASP A 22 11.19 -2.10 -2.99
C ASP A 22 10.02 -2.52 -3.86
N LEU A 23 9.18 -1.56 -4.25
CA LEU A 23 8.02 -1.77 -5.11
C LEU A 23 8.13 -0.89 -6.34
N ARG A 24 7.96 -1.52 -7.51
CA ARG A 24 8.06 -0.87 -8.81
C ARG A 24 6.95 -1.37 -9.72
N PHE A 25 6.24 -0.44 -10.35
CA PHE A 25 5.34 -0.77 -11.43
C PHE A 25 6.11 -0.81 -12.76
N LYS A 26 5.84 -1.80 -13.60
CA LYS A 26 6.52 -1.96 -14.90
C LYS A 26 5.50 -1.84 -16.03
N TYR A 27 5.77 -0.94 -16.97
CA TYR A 27 4.99 -0.74 -18.19
C TYR A 27 5.92 -0.83 -19.40
N GLY A 28 5.91 -1.97 -20.09
CA GLY A 28 6.92 -2.25 -21.12
C GLY A 28 8.34 -2.15 -20.53
N ASP A 29 9.16 -1.27 -21.07
CA ASP A 29 10.54 -1.03 -20.57
C ASP A 29 10.63 0.05 -19.47
N GLN A 30 9.55 0.77 -19.22
CA GLN A 30 9.49 1.80 -18.19
C GLN A 30 9.25 1.16 -16.81
N LYS A 31 10.00 1.62 -15.80
CA LYS A 31 9.81 1.25 -14.39
C LYS A 31 9.53 2.50 -13.59
N VAL A 32 8.41 2.50 -12.86
CA VAL A 32 8.03 3.55 -11.92
C VAL A 32 8.35 3.02 -10.52
N PRO A 33 9.50 3.39 -9.91
CA PRO A 33 9.75 3.08 -8.51
C PRO A 33 8.80 3.88 -7.64
N ILE A 34 8.26 3.25 -6.61
CA ILE A 34 7.42 3.92 -5.62
C ILE A 34 8.27 4.28 -4.42
N HIS A 35 8.24 5.55 -4.03
CA HIS A 35 8.96 6.04 -2.87
C HIS A 35 8.50 5.29 -1.61
N PRO A 36 9.41 4.86 -0.71
CA PRO A 36 9.01 4.09 0.48
C PRO A 36 7.94 4.73 1.36
N LEU A 37 7.91 6.07 1.45
CA LEU A 37 6.87 6.82 2.19
C LEU A 37 5.47 6.73 1.56
N ASP A 38 5.37 6.35 0.28
CA ASP A 38 4.08 6.16 -0.40
C ASP A 38 3.59 4.70 -0.33
N LEU A 39 4.40 3.77 0.23
CA LEU A 39 4.05 2.35 0.35
C LEU A 39 3.17 2.03 1.55
N ASN A 40 3.20 2.89 2.57
CA ASN A 40 2.50 2.69 3.82
C ASN A 40 1.90 4.00 4.33
N SER A 41 0.92 3.85 5.18
CA SER A 41 0.34 4.93 5.96
C SER A 41 0.31 4.50 7.43
N PHE A 42 0.06 5.43 8.34
CA PHE A 42 0.08 5.15 9.77
C PHE A 42 -1.09 5.82 10.49
N ILE A 43 -1.60 5.11 11.48
CA ILE A 43 -2.45 5.67 12.53
C ILE A 43 -1.49 6.06 13.66
N PRO A 44 -1.40 7.34 14.04
CA PRO A 44 -0.51 7.78 15.11
C PRO A 44 -0.94 7.16 16.44
N ALA A 45 0.04 6.92 17.31
CA ALA A 45 -0.22 6.50 18.68
C ALA A 45 -1.14 7.49 19.41
N ASN A 46 -1.93 6.96 20.35
CA ASN A 46 -2.70 7.74 21.32
C ASN A 46 -2.28 7.31 22.75
N ASP A 47 -2.97 7.80 23.79
CA ASP A 47 -2.61 7.51 25.19
C ASP A 47 -2.68 6.00 25.55
N THR A 48 -3.43 5.22 24.78
CA THR A 48 -3.69 3.78 25.03
C THR A 48 -3.10 2.85 23.97
N ASP A 49 -2.91 3.31 22.74
CA ASP A 49 -2.54 2.48 21.59
C ASP A 49 -1.24 2.94 20.93
N PRO A 50 -0.35 2.01 20.54
CA PRO A 50 0.87 2.34 19.80
C PRO A 50 0.55 2.77 18.36
N THR A 51 1.53 3.39 17.69
CA THR A 51 1.44 3.68 16.24
C THR A 51 1.28 2.38 15.47
N VAL A 52 0.30 2.35 14.56
CA VAL A 52 0.03 1.21 13.69
C VAL A 52 0.28 1.63 12.24
N CYS A 53 1.12 0.87 11.53
CA CYS A 53 1.38 1.09 10.11
C CYS A 53 0.68 0.03 9.26
N TYR A 54 0.15 0.46 8.12
CA TYR A 54 -0.57 -0.40 7.19
C TYR A 54 -0.18 -0.09 5.74
N GLY A 55 -0.26 -1.12 4.89
CA GLY A 55 0.11 -1.00 3.49
C GLY A 55 -0.89 -0.16 2.70
N SER A 56 -0.38 0.73 1.84
CA SER A 56 -1.21 1.60 0.98
C SER A 56 -1.71 0.89 -0.29
N PHE A 57 -1.04 -0.19 -0.70
CA PHE A 57 -1.46 -1.03 -1.82
C PHE A 57 -2.20 -2.25 -1.30
N VAL A 58 -3.50 -2.30 -1.55
CA VAL A 58 -4.40 -3.35 -1.04
C VAL A 58 -5.05 -4.12 -2.18
N ALA A 59 -5.43 -5.37 -1.89
CA ALA A 59 -6.32 -6.11 -2.78
C ALA A 59 -7.69 -5.43 -2.77
N ASN A 60 -8.18 -5.03 -3.94
CA ASN A 60 -9.50 -4.44 -4.07
C ASN A 60 -10.53 -5.49 -4.49
N ASN A 61 -11.73 -5.42 -3.93
CA ASN A 61 -12.87 -6.24 -4.33
C ASN A 61 -13.88 -5.37 -5.07
N PHE A 62 -14.01 -5.59 -6.38
CA PHE A 62 -14.91 -4.83 -7.25
C PHE A 62 -16.36 -5.37 -7.26
N GLY A 63 -16.69 -6.31 -6.38
CA GLY A 63 -18.03 -6.88 -6.24
C GLY A 63 -18.20 -8.22 -6.97
N ALA A 64 -19.32 -8.90 -6.67
CA ALA A 64 -19.56 -10.28 -7.10
C ALA A 64 -19.70 -10.47 -8.62
N ASP A 65 -20.12 -9.42 -9.33
CA ASP A 65 -20.34 -9.47 -10.78
C ASP A 65 -19.09 -9.08 -11.60
N PHE A 66 -18.00 -8.68 -10.93
CA PHE A 66 -16.76 -8.33 -11.62
C PHE A 66 -15.96 -9.58 -11.96
N THR A 67 -15.82 -9.85 -13.26
CA THR A 67 -15.13 -11.06 -13.78
C THR A 67 -13.71 -10.78 -14.29
N GLY A 68 -13.25 -9.54 -14.18
CA GLY A 68 -11.97 -9.08 -14.72
C GLY A 68 -10.84 -8.97 -13.70
N PHE A 69 -9.77 -8.30 -14.12
CA PHE A 69 -8.71 -7.80 -13.25
C PHE A 69 -8.58 -6.30 -13.49
N ASP A 70 -8.62 -5.52 -12.43
CA ASP A 70 -8.42 -4.07 -12.48
C ASP A 70 -7.55 -3.62 -11.29
N MET A 71 -6.86 -2.49 -11.48
CA MET A 71 -5.98 -1.89 -10.49
C MET A 71 -6.29 -0.40 -10.40
N LEU A 72 -6.77 0.05 -9.24
CA LEU A 72 -6.93 1.47 -8.95
C LEU A 72 -5.60 2.06 -8.47
N LEU A 73 -4.92 2.75 -9.36
CA LEU A 73 -3.63 3.40 -9.09
C LEU A 73 -3.85 4.88 -8.73
N GLY A 74 -4.14 5.12 -7.45
CA GLY A 74 -4.38 6.45 -6.91
C GLY A 74 -3.11 7.21 -6.54
N ASP A 75 -3.25 8.12 -5.58
CA ASP A 75 -2.24 9.07 -5.12
C ASP A 75 -0.84 8.48 -4.90
N GLY A 76 -0.72 7.34 -4.21
CA GLY A 76 0.57 6.71 -3.94
C GLY A 76 1.34 6.34 -5.21
N PHE A 77 0.63 6.00 -6.29
CA PHE A 77 1.23 5.81 -7.61
C PHE A 77 1.43 7.13 -8.34
N LEU A 78 0.40 8.00 -8.38
CA LEU A 78 0.41 9.23 -9.17
C LEU A 78 1.50 10.22 -8.72
N ARG A 79 1.79 10.32 -7.41
CA ARG A 79 2.90 11.14 -6.89
C ARG A 79 4.27 10.69 -7.42
N ASN A 80 4.42 9.39 -7.70
CA ASN A 80 5.68 8.82 -8.18
C ASN A 80 5.81 8.90 -9.70
N VAL A 81 4.70 8.88 -10.43
CA VAL A 81 4.70 9.07 -11.90
C VAL A 81 4.91 10.52 -12.30
N TYR A 82 4.29 11.46 -11.58
CA TYR A 82 4.27 12.89 -11.92
C TYR A 82 5.16 13.75 -11.01
N SER A 83 6.15 13.14 -10.34
CA SER A 83 7.19 13.89 -9.62
C SER A 83 8.17 14.49 -10.65
N LEU A 84 7.92 15.74 -11.03
CA LEU A 84 8.83 16.58 -11.82
C LEU A 84 9.93 17.17 -10.92
#